data_AF-A0A662S324-F1
#
_entry.id   AF-A0A662S324-F1
#
_cell.length_a   1.000
_cell.length_b   1.000
_cell.length_c   1.000
_cell.angle_alpha   90.00
_cell.angle_beta   90.00
_cell.angle_gamma   90.00
#
_symmetry.space_group_name_H-M   'P 1'
#
loop_
_entity.id
_entity.type
_entity.pdbx_description
1 polymer ?
#
loop_
_entity_poly.entity_id
_entity_poly.type
_entity_poly.pdbx_seq_one_letter_code
_entity_poly.pdbx_strand_id
1 'polypeptide(L)'
;MADKNDWIDYCVKNKDVLAKEYLESFEKGLSTIKFWSSWQGIDGYTQTGYYLGYEFIEYLMRGYSLSLEEIAKIGTDHIRRLVIEFLKAIRST
;
A
#
# COMPACT_ATOMS: atom_id res chain seq x y z
N MET A 1 20.35 3.96 -4.16
CA MET A 1 18.95 4.23 -4.54
C MET A 1 18.70 3.47 -5.82
N ALA A 2 17.65 2.65 -5.88
CA ALA A 2 17.22 2.04 -7.14
C ALA A 2 16.89 3.15 -8.15
N ASP A 3 17.09 2.87 -9.44
CA ASP A 3 16.57 3.74 -10.49
C ASP A 3 15.05 3.90 -10.29
N LYS A 4 14.50 5.09 -10.57
CA LYS A 4 13.06 5.35 -10.39
C LYS A 4 12.21 4.35 -11.18
N ASN A 5 12.64 3.99 -12.39
CA ASN A 5 11.93 3.01 -13.23
C ASN A 5 12.00 1.62 -12.60
N ASP A 6 13.18 1.21 -12.11
CA ASP A 6 13.38 -0.07 -11.42
C ASP A 6 12.52 -0.17 -10.14
N TRP A 7 12.39 0.92 -9.39
CA TRP A 7 11.54 0.95 -8.20
C TRP A 7 10.05 0.77 -8.53
N ILE A 8 9.56 1.45 -9.57
CA ILE A 8 8.15 1.31 -10.01
C ILE A 8 7.93 -0.12 -10.52
N ASP A 9 8.82 -0.63 -11.36
CA ASP A 9 8.71 -1.98 -11.92
C ASP A 9 8.68 -3.04 -10.82
N TYR A 10 9.55 -2.90 -9.81
CA TYR A 10 9.53 -3.76 -8.63
C TYR A 10 8.18 -3.69 -7.89
N CYS A 11 7.68 -2.48 -7.62
CA CYS A 11 6.42 -2.29 -6.92
C CYS A 11 5.22 -2.87 -7.68
N VAL A 12 5.17 -2.69 -8.99
CA VAL A 12 4.12 -3.25 -9.87
C VAL A 12 4.17 -4.77 -9.87
N LYS A 13 5.36 -5.35 -10.04
CA LYS A 13 5.56 -6.79 -10.11
C LYS A 13 5.26 -7.52 -8.80
N ASN A 14 5.50 -6.88 -7.66
CA ASN A 14 5.39 -7.48 -6.32
C ASN A 14 4.22 -6.90 -5.50
N LYS A 15 3.27 -6.20 -6.14
CA LYS A 15 2.18 -5.50 -5.44
C LYS A 15 1.41 -6.41 -4.47
N ASP A 16 1.14 -7.62 -4.89
CA ASP A 16 0.42 -8.65 -4.14
C ASP A 16 1.21 -9.15 -2.91
N VAL A 17 2.51 -9.36 -3.06
CA VAL A 17 3.43 -9.71 -1.96
C VAL A 17 3.55 -8.55 -0.97
N LEU A 18 3.72 -7.32 -1.46
CA LEU A 18 3.78 -6.13 -0.62
C LEU A 18 2.50 -5.96 0.21
N ALA A 19 1.33 -6.17 -0.41
CA ALA A 19 0.05 -6.09 0.28
C ALA A 19 -0.11 -7.18 1.33
N LYS A 20 0.28 -8.42 1.01
CA LYS A 20 0.28 -9.55 1.95
C LYS A 20 1.15 -9.24 3.18
N GLU A 21 2.39 -8.85 2.95
CA GLU A 21 3.35 -8.59 4.02
C GLU A 21 2.93 -7.40 4.90
N TYR A 22 2.34 -6.36 4.30
CA TYR A 22 1.82 -5.21 5.06
C TYR A 22 0.67 -5.63 5.95
N LEU A 23 -0.30 -6.36 5.39
CA LEU A 23 -1.48 -6.83 6.13
C LEU A 23 -1.09 -7.78 7.25
N GLU A 24 -0.20 -8.74 6.99
CA GLU A 24 0.30 -9.65 8.03
C GLU A 24 1.06 -8.91 9.13
N SER A 25 1.90 -7.94 8.78
CA SER A 25 2.61 -7.11 9.76
C SER A 25 1.61 -6.36 10.65
N PHE A 26 0.57 -5.79 10.05
CA PHE A 26 -0.49 -5.09 10.77
C PHE A 26 -1.29 -6.03 11.69
N GLU A 27 -1.74 -7.17 11.19
CA GLU A 27 -2.53 -8.15 11.96
C GLU A 27 -1.74 -8.75 13.13
N LYS A 28 -0.42 -8.93 12.97
CA LYS A 28 0.48 -9.46 14.01
C LYS A 28 1.00 -8.38 14.97
N GLY A 29 0.64 -7.10 14.78
CA GLY A 29 1.16 -5.99 15.58
C GLY A 29 2.66 -5.73 15.39
N LEU A 30 3.22 -6.17 14.26
CA LEU A 30 4.62 -5.96 13.90
C LEU A 30 4.83 -4.57 13.29
N SER A 31 6.08 -4.10 13.36
CA SER A 31 6.44 -2.81 12.76
C SER A 31 6.30 -2.82 11.24
N THR A 32 5.63 -1.82 10.70
CA THR A 32 5.53 -1.58 9.25
C THR A 32 6.60 -0.60 8.75
N ILE A 33 7.60 -0.26 9.56
CA ILE A 33 8.61 0.76 9.23
C ILE A 33 9.38 0.46 7.93
N LYS A 34 9.55 -0.81 7.57
CA LYS A 34 10.18 -1.24 6.30
C LYS A 34 9.45 -0.78 5.03
N PHE A 35 8.19 -0.36 5.15
CA PHE A 35 7.41 0.20 4.05
C PHE A 35 7.57 1.71 3.92
N TRP A 36 8.02 2.42 4.96
CA TRP A 36 7.99 3.89 5.03
C TRP A 36 9.37 4.51 5.18
N SER A 37 10.33 3.76 5.71
CA SER A 37 11.72 4.18 5.95
C SER A 37 12.51 4.30 4.65
N SER A 38 13.54 5.16 4.66
CA SER A 38 14.53 5.26 3.58
C SER A 38 15.73 4.33 3.74
N TRP A 39 15.89 3.65 4.89
CA TRP A 39 17.02 2.77 5.21
C TRP A 39 16.62 1.31 5.50
N GLN A 40 15.33 1.03 5.67
CA GLN A 40 14.78 -0.32 5.73
C GLN A 40 13.82 -0.52 4.56
N GLY A 41 13.86 -1.70 3.96
CA GLY A 41 13.10 -2.02 2.77
C GLY A 41 12.77 -3.50 2.68
N ILE A 42 12.06 -3.86 1.62
CA ILE A 42 11.70 -5.23 1.25
C ILE A 42 12.48 -5.54 -0.02
N ASP A 43 13.27 -6.61 0.00
CA ASP A 43 14.17 -7.03 -1.09
C ASP A 43 15.08 -5.91 -1.61
N GLY A 44 15.53 -5.03 -0.70
CA GLY A 44 16.39 -3.89 -1.03
C GLY A 44 15.65 -2.64 -1.51
N TYR A 45 14.33 -2.68 -1.67
CA TYR A 45 13.49 -1.55 -2.07
C TYR A 45 12.83 -0.90 -0.86
N THR A 46 13.06 0.40 -0.69
CA THR A 46 12.55 1.20 0.43
C THR A 46 11.29 1.97 0.03
N GLN A 47 10.56 2.51 1.01
CA GLN A 47 9.39 3.39 0.77
C GLN A 47 8.25 2.77 -0.07
N THR A 48 8.16 1.44 -0.16
CA THR A 48 7.14 0.73 -0.96
C THR A 48 5.70 0.95 -0.44
N GLY A 49 5.53 1.42 0.79
CA GLY A 49 4.25 1.85 1.35
C GLY A 49 3.64 3.05 0.61
N TYR A 50 4.46 3.92 0.03
CA TYR A 50 3.97 5.03 -0.79
C TYR A 50 3.31 4.55 -2.09
N TYR A 51 3.86 3.51 -2.70
CA TYR A 51 3.24 2.86 -3.86
C TYR A 51 1.90 2.22 -3.47
N LEU A 52 1.85 1.45 -2.37
CA LEU A 52 0.59 0.87 -1.88
C LEU A 52 -0.45 1.94 -1.54
N GLY A 53 -0.02 3.07 -0.95
CA GLY A 53 -0.88 4.21 -0.68
C GLY A 53 -1.44 4.83 -1.96
N TYR A 54 -0.60 5.01 -2.98
CA TYR A 54 -1.05 5.47 -4.31
C TYR A 54 -2.09 4.52 -4.93
N GLU A 55 -1.79 3.22 -4.96
CA GLU A 55 -2.71 2.20 -5.49
C GLU A 55 -4.04 2.15 -4.73
N PHE A 56 -4.01 2.39 -3.41
CA PHE A 56 -5.23 2.48 -2.60
C PHE A 56 -6.10 3.68 -3.00
N ILE A 57 -5.50 4.84 -3.23
CA ILE A 57 -6.25 6.03 -3.69
C ILE A 57 -6.84 5.78 -5.08
N GLU A 58 -6.06 5.19 -6.01
CA GLU A 58 -6.57 4.80 -7.34
C GLU A 58 -7.72 3.78 -7.24
N TYR A 59 -7.62 2.81 -6.32
CA TYR A 59 -8.69 1.85 -6.05
C TYR A 59 -9.98 2.53 -5.58
N LEU A 60 -9.90 3.53 -4.69
CA LEU A 60 -11.07 4.29 -4.25
C LEU A 60 -11.66 5.14 -5.39
N MET A 61 -10.81 5.81 -6.16
CA MET A 61 -11.25 6.66 -7.26
C MET A 61 -11.94 5.86 -8.36
N ARG A 62 -11.41 4.69 -8.73
CA ARG A 62 -11.94 3.88 -9.83
C ARG A 62 -13.03 2.90 -9.39
N GLY A 63 -12.86 2.28 -8.24
CA GLY A 63 -13.76 1.23 -7.73
C GLY A 63 -15.03 1.81 -7.10
N TYR A 64 -14.92 2.95 -6.43
CA TYR A 64 -16.05 3.63 -5.76
C TYR A 64 -16.47 4.93 -6.44
N SER A 65 -15.82 5.30 -7.55
CA SER A 65 -16.07 6.54 -8.29
C SER A 65 -15.96 7.81 -7.44
N LEU A 66 -15.11 7.79 -6.41
CA LEU A 66 -14.93 8.91 -5.50
C LEU A 66 -13.93 9.93 -6.06
N SER A 67 -14.20 11.21 -5.85
CA SER A 67 -13.23 12.27 -6.05
C SER A 67 -12.19 12.31 -4.90
N LEU A 68 -11.05 12.96 -5.15
CA LEU A 68 -10.03 13.18 -4.11
C LEU A 68 -10.60 13.96 -2.91
N GLU A 69 -11.51 14.91 -3.14
CA GLU A 69 -12.17 15.68 -2.08
C GLU A 69 -13.04 14.79 -1.20
N GLU A 70 -13.80 13.86 -1.79
CA GLU A 70 -14.61 12.90 -1.06
C GLU A 70 -13.74 11.93 -0.26
N ILE A 71 -12.65 11.43 -0.86
CA ILE A 71 -11.69 10.55 -0.17
C ILE A 71 -11.09 11.25 1.04
N ALA A 72 -10.70 12.52 0.92
CA ALA A 72 -10.14 13.30 2.00
C ALA A 72 -11.11 13.55 3.18
N LYS A 73 -12.42 13.42 2.94
CA LYS A 73 -13.47 13.58 3.96
C LYS A 73 -13.84 12.25 4.65
N ILE A 74 -13.31 11.12 4.21
CA ILE A 74 -13.59 9.81 4.82
C ILE A 74 -13.00 9.78 6.23
N GLY A 75 -13.82 9.45 7.23
CA GLY A 75 -13.38 9.30 8.61
C GLY A 75 -12.36 8.17 8.79
N THR A 76 -11.46 8.32 9.77
CA THR A 76 -10.32 7.41 10.03
C THR A 76 -10.74 5.94 10.19
N ASP A 77 -11.86 5.67 10.84
CA ASP A 77 -12.33 4.28 11.02
C ASP A 77 -12.82 3.66 9.71
N HIS A 78 -13.42 4.48 8.84
CA HIS A 78 -13.91 4.02 7.55
C HIS A 78 -12.75 3.81 6.57
N ILE A 79 -11.81 4.76 6.48
CA ILE A 79 -10.63 4.60 5.62
C ILE A 79 -9.77 3.40 6.06
N ARG A 80 -9.70 3.11 7.37
CA ARG A 80 -9.07 1.90 7.90
C ARG A 80 -9.72 0.61 7.40
N ARG A 81 -11.05 0.55 7.35
CA ARG A 81 -11.75 -0.62 6.79
C ARG A 81 -11.47 -0.77 5.30
N LEU A 82 -11.58 0.33 4.56
CA LEU A 82 -11.35 0.35 3.11
C LEU A 82 -9.93 -0.07 2.74
N VAL A 83 -8.90 0.37 3.47
CA VAL A 83 -7.52 -0.06 3.18
C VAL A 83 -7.31 -1.54 3.49
N ILE A 84 -7.95 -2.09 4.53
CA ILE A 84 -7.89 -3.52 4.82
C ILE A 84 -8.60 -4.33 3.72
N GLU A 85 -9.76 -3.88 3.26
CA GLU A 85 -10.49 -4.49 2.13
C GLU A 85 -9.64 -4.49 0.86
N PHE A 86 -9.05 -3.33 0.52
CA PHE A 86 -8.12 -3.18 -0.59
C PHE A 86 -6.95 -4.17 -0.49
N LEU A 87 -6.22 -4.18 0.63
CA LEU A 87 -5.07 -5.07 0.83
C LEU A 87 -5.47 -6.55 0.72
N LYS A 88 -6.64 -6.93 1.25
CA LYS A 88 -7.17 -8.31 1.11
C LYS A 88 -7.54 -8.65 -0.33
N ALA A 89 -8.02 -7.68 -1.11
CA ALA A 89 -8.41 -7.90 -2.51
C ALA A 89 -7.20 -8.09 -3.43
N ILE A 90 -6.06 -7.45 -3.12
CA ILE A 90 -4.88 -7.47 -3.99
C ILE A 90 -3.75 -8.41 -3.51
N ARG A 91 -3.81 -8.94 -2.28
CA ARG A 91 -2.75 -9.82 -1.76
C ARG A 91 -2.69 -11.16 -2.50
N SER A 92 -1.49 -11.74 -2.53
CA SER A 92 -1.31 -13.14 -2.93
C SER A 92 -1.97 -14.08 -1.91
N THR A 93 -2.37 -15.27 -2.39
CA THR A 93 -2.98 -16.32 -1.55
C THR A 93 -1.98 -16.84 -0.50
#